data_AF-A0A380FHV1-F1
#
_entry.id   AF-A0A380FHV1-F1
#
_cell.length_a   1.000
_cell.length_b   1.000
_cell.length_c   1.000
_cell.angle_alpha   90.00
_cell.angle_beta   90.00
_cell.angle_gamma   90.00
#
_symmetry.space_group_name_H-M   'P 1'
#
loop_
_entity.id
_entity.type
_entity.pdbx_description
1 polymer ?
#
loop_
_entity_poly.entity_id
_entity_poly.type
_entity_poly.pdbx_seq_one_letter_code
_entity_poly.pdbx_strand_id
1 'polypeptide(L)'
;MQQLRKNGNPIRLTGQDSERGTFSHRHAVLHDPDTGEEYVPLHHVPNQKATFEVRNSPLSEAAVVGFEYGYNVQNKACMTIWEAQYGDFSNMAQMIFDNFLFSARAKWGERSGLTLLLPHSFEGQGPEHSSARLERFLQLAGENNTTVVNLSSSSNYFHLLRAQAANLDSQSMRPLVVMSPKSLLRNKDGSGSN
;
A
#
# COMPACT_ATOMS: atom_id res chain seq x y z
N MET A 1 2.11 7.55 -8.76
CA MET A 1 0.65 7.84 -8.66
C MET A 1 0.13 8.69 -9.83
N GLN A 2 0.67 9.89 -10.08
CA GLN A 2 0.22 10.74 -11.21
C GLN A 2 0.16 10.01 -12.57
N GLN A 3 1.20 9.23 -12.90
CA GLN A 3 1.25 8.51 -14.16
C GLN A 3 0.18 7.40 -14.27
N LEU A 4 -0.13 6.72 -13.17
CA LEU A 4 -1.16 5.67 -13.15
C LEU A 4 -2.54 6.26 -13.45
N ARG A 5 -2.82 7.44 -12.89
CA ARG A 5 -4.08 8.16 -13.13
C ARG A 5 -4.20 8.73 -14.52
N LYS A 6 -3.10 9.16 -15.15
CA LYS A 6 -3.08 9.49 -16.59
C LYS A 6 -3.41 8.27 -17.46
N ASN A 7 -3.02 7.08 -17.01
CA ASN A 7 -3.32 5.81 -17.67
C ASN A 7 -4.74 5.29 -17.37
N GLY A 8 -5.50 5.94 -16.50
CA GLY A 8 -6.89 5.59 -16.21
C GLY A 8 -7.10 4.70 -14.98
N ASN A 9 -6.06 4.38 -14.21
CA ASN A 9 -6.23 3.62 -12.96
C ASN A 9 -6.64 4.54 -11.81
N PRO A 10 -7.82 4.33 -11.18
CA PRO A 10 -8.15 4.97 -9.92
C PRO A 10 -7.17 4.53 -8.84
N ILE A 11 -6.84 5.41 -7.90
CA ILE A 11 -5.97 5.08 -6.77
C ILE A 11 -6.74 5.36 -5.48
N ARG A 12 -6.70 4.39 -4.57
CA ARG A 12 -7.22 4.51 -3.21
C ARG A 12 -6.12 4.12 -2.23
N LEU A 13 -5.73 5.04 -1.35
CA LEU A 13 -4.75 4.84 -0.28
C LEU A 13 -5.41 5.07 1.07
N THR A 14 -5.40 4.05 1.91
CA THR A 14 -6.00 4.13 3.26
C THR A 14 -5.01 3.59 4.30
N GLY A 15 -4.97 4.23 5.46
CA GLY A 15 -4.17 3.79 6.59
C GLY A 15 -4.12 4.87 7.67
N GLN A 16 -3.59 4.53 8.84
CA GLN A 16 -3.45 5.50 9.93
C GLN A 16 -2.42 6.56 9.52
N ASP A 17 -2.81 7.83 9.58
CA ASP A 17 -2.00 8.98 9.16
C ASP A 17 -1.49 8.94 7.71
N SER A 18 -2.10 8.16 6.81
CA SER A 18 -1.60 7.97 5.44
C SER A 18 -1.63 9.22 4.57
N GLU A 19 -2.40 10.24 4.91
CA GLU A 19 -2.41 11.52 4.19
C GLU A 19 -1.06 12.25 4.32
N ARG A 20 -0.54 12.36 5.54
CA ARG A 20 0.79 12.91 5.83
C ARG A 20 1.90 11.85 5.63
N GLY A 21 1.58 10.61 5.95
CA GLY A 21 2.47 9.48 6.18
C GLY A 21 3.03 9.49 7.61
N THR A 22 3.11 8.31 8.24
CA THR A 22 3.67 8.12 9.60
C THR A 22 5.01 8.81 9.78
N PHE A 23 5.90 8.70 8.79
CA PHE A 23 7.25 9.26 8.82
C PHE A 23 7.35 10.69 8.24
N SER A 24 6.20 11.37 8.05
CA SER A 24 6.08 12.71 7.46
C SER A 24 6.82 12.85 6.13
N HIS A 25 6.60 11.88 5.25
CA HIS A 25 7.31 11.77 3.97
C HIS A 25 6.39 11.98 2.76
N ARG A 26 5.06 11.92 2.94
CA ARG A 26 4.11 11.87 1.83
C ARG A 26 3.44 13.19 1.53
N HIS A 27 2.87 13.84 2.55
CA HIS A 27 2.16 15.12 2.41
C HIS A 27 1.18 15.13 1.21
N ALA A 28 0.38 14.07 1.07
CA ALA A 28 -0.60 13.94 -0.01
C ALA A 28 -1.80 14.88 0.18
N VAL A 29 -2.11 15.22 1.43
CA VAL A 29 -3.06 16.28 1.82
C VAL A 29 -2.28 17.34 2.57
N LEU A 30 -2.45 18.59 2.17
CA LEU A 30 -1.93 19.77 2.83
C LEU A 30 -3.08 20.43 3.60
N HIS A 31 -2.80 20.92 4.80
CA HIS A 31 -3.77 21.66 5.60
C HIS A 31 -3.31 23.10 5.72
N ASP A 32 -4.21 24.03 5.44
CA ASP A 32 -3.99 25.44 5.70
C ASP A 32 -3.91 25.69 7.23
N PRO A 33 -2.86 26.35 7.73
CA PRO A 33 -2.62 26.50 9.17
C PRO A 33 -3.62 27.43 9.87
N ASP A 34 -4.26 28.35 9.14
CA ASP A 34 -5.16 29.36 9.69
C ASP A 34 -6.62 28.90 9.63
N THR A 35 -6.99 28.16 8.58
CA THR A 35 -8.38 27.76 8.28
C THR A 35 -8.64 26.26 8.43
N GLY A 36 -7.60 25.43 8.37
CA GLY A 36 -7.71 23.96 8.35
C GLY A 36 -8.19 23.39 7.02
N GLU A 37 -8.39 24.22 5.98
CA GLU A 37 -8.82 23.76 4.67
C GLU A 37 -7.81 22.78 4.06
N GLU A 38 -8.35 21.71 3.46
CA GLU A 38 -7.56 20.66 2.84
C GLU A 38 -7.28 20.97 1.37
N TYR A 39 -6.02 20.80 0.97
CA TYR A 39 -5.59 20.87 -0.41
C TYR A 39 -4.86 19.59 -0.80
N VAL A 40 -5.34 18.92 -1.85
CA VAL A 40 -4.73 17.69 -2.39
C VAL A 40 -4.03 18.03 -3.71
N PRO A 41 -2.69 18.18 -3.74
CA PRO A 41 -1.98 18.59 -4.95
C PRO A 41 -2.23 17.67 -6.15
N LEU A 42 -2.41 16.37 -5.89
CA LEU A 42 -2.68 15.38 -6.93
C LEU A 42 -4.02 15.62 -7.64
N HIS A 43 -5.02 16.23 -7.02
CA HIS A 43 -6.31 16.53 -7.67
C HIS A 43 -6.18 17.62 -8.73
N HIS A 44 -5.17 18.48 -8.62
CA HIS A 44 -4.98 19.66 -9.46
C HIS A 44 -4.01 19.43 -10.63
N VAL A 45 -3.52 18.21 -10.82
CA VAL A 45 -2.71 17.86 -11.99
C VAL A 45 -3.63 17.80 -13.23
N PRO A 46 -3.33 18.50 -14.34
CA PRO A 46 -4.18 18.48 -15.52
C PRO A 46 -4.19 17.12 -16.23
N ASN A 47 -5.24 16.88 -17.02
CA ASN A 47 -5.40 15.70 -17.88
C ASN A 47 -5.36 14.35 -17.15
N GLN A 48 -5.88 14.30 -15.92
CA GLN A 48 -6.03 13.04 -15.18
C GLN A 48 -7.31 12.33 -15.61
N LYS A 49 -7.23 11.03 -15.90
CA LYS A 49 -8.38 10.22 -16.36
C LYS A 49 -9.07 9.46 -15.23
N ALA A 50 -8.49 9.46 -14.04
CA ALA A 50 -8.97 8.67 -12.91
C ALA A 50 -8.84 9.42 -11.58
N THR A 51 -9.56 8.94 -10.58
CA THR A 51 -9.61 9.54 -9.24
C THR A 51 -8.37 9.20 -8.41
N PHE A 52 -8.08 10.07 -7.45
CA PHE A 52 -7.13 9.81 -6.37
C PHE A 52 -7.86 10.01 -5.06
N GLU A 53 -7.85 8.99 -4.23
CA GLU A 53 -8.42 9.05 -2.90
C GLU A 53 -7.33 8.65 -1.90
N VAL A 54 -7.12 9.48 -0.90
CA VAL A 54 -6.28 9.19 0.26
C VAL A 54 -7.10 9.46 1.50
N ARG A 55 -7.06 8.57 2.48
CA ARG A 55 -7.83 8.71 3.72
C ARG A 55 -7.00 8.26 4.91
N ASN A 56 -7.02 9.08 5.96
CA ASN A 56 -6.65 8.63 7.30
C ASN A 56 -7.74 7.66 7.81
N SER A 57 -7.34 6.44 8.13
CA SER A 57 -8.25 5.43 8.67
C SER A 57 -8.49 5.66 10.16
N PRO A 58 -9.58 5.12 10.74
CA PRO A 58 -9.65 4.93 12.19
C PRO A 58 -8.53 4.00 12.66
N LEU A 59 -8.31 3.94 13.97
CA LEU A 59 -7.34 3.07 14.61
C LEU A 59 -7.87 1.62 14.67
N SER A 60 -7.94 0.99 13.49
CA SER A 60 -8.39 -0.40 13.33
C SER A 60 -7.78 -1.02 12.07
N GLU A 61 -6.98 -2.07 12.23
CA GLU A 61 -6.36 -2.76 11.10
C GLU A 61 -7.34 -3.76 10.47
N ALA A 62 -7.94 -4.64 11.28
CA ALA A 62 -8.80 -5.72 10.78
C ALA A 62 -9.98 -5.20 9.93
N ALA A 63 -10.71 -4.20 10.44
CA ALA A 63 -11.88 -3.67 9.75
C ALA A 63 -11.48 -2.93 8.47
N VAL A 64 -10.40 -2.13 8.53
CA VAL A 64 -9.95 -1.35 7.38
C VAL A 64 -9.38 -2.25 6.30
N VAL A 65 -8.53 -3.22 6.63
CA VAL A 65 -8.01 -4.19 5.64
C VAL A 65 -9.14 -4.99 5.01
N GLY A 66 -10.13 -5.42 5.82
CA GLY A 66 -11.33 -6.10 5.30
C GLY A 66 -12.14 -5.21 4.34
N PHE A 67 -12.30 -3.93 4.67
CA PHE A 67 -12.95 -2.96 3.80
C PHE A 67 -12.18 -2.77 2.49
N GLU A 68 -10.87 -2.54 2.55
CA GLU A 68 -10.03 -2.32 1.37
C GLU A 68 -9.96 -3.56 0.47
N TYR A 69 -9.95 -4.77 1.05
CA TYR A 69 -10.11 -6.02 0.31
C TYR A 69 -11.44 -6.05 -0.46
N GLY A 70 -12.56 -5.79 0.23
CA GLY A 70 -13.89 -5.77 -0.40
C GLY A 70 -14.02 -4.70 -1.49
N TYR A 71 -13.48 -3.52 -1.25
CA TYR A 71 -13.44 -2.43 -2.23
C TYR A 71 -12.70 -2.87 -3.50
N ASN A 72 -11.54 -3.49 -3.36
CA ASN A 72 -10.73 -3.92 -4.50
C ASN A 72 -11.38 -5.08 -5.28
N VAL A 73 -12.02 -6.04 -4.59
CA VAL A 73 -12.78 -7.11 -5.24
C VAL A 73 -13.89 -6.55 -6.12
N GLN A 74 -14.57 -5.49 -5.68
CA GLN A 74 -15.63 -4.83 -6.45
C GLN A 74 -15.09 -3.90 -7.54
N ASN A 75 -13.94 -3.26 -7.32
CA ASN A 75 -13.31 -2.36 -8.28
C ASN A 75 -11.89 -2.84 -8.65
N LYS A 76 -11.82 -3.88 -9.48
CA LYS A 76 -10.57 -4.56 -9.86
C LYS A 76 -9.59 -3.67 -10.63
N ALA A 77 -10.07 -2.58 -11.24
CA ALA A 77 -9.24 -1.61 -11.95
C ALA A 77 -8.57 -0.58 -11.01
N CYS A 78 -9.03 -0.49 -9.75
CA CYS A 78 -8.48 0.44 -8.77
C CYS A 78 -7.21 -0.10 -8.12
N MET A 79 -6.17 0.73 -8.11
CA MET A 79 -4.98 0.54 -7.30
C MET A 79 -5.32 0.83 -5.84
N THR A 80 -5.80 -0.19 -5.14
CA THR A 80 -6.15 -0.13 -3.72
C THR A 80 -4.92 -0.44 -2.87
N ILE A 81 -4.58 0.46 -1.96
CA ILE A 81 -3.40 0.40 -1.12
C ILE A 81 -3.84 0.57 0.33
N TRP A 82 -3.46 -0.38 1.18
CA TRP A 82 -3.50 -0.22 2.63
C TRP A 82 -2.09 -0.04 3.17
N GLU A 83 -1.89 0.96 4.03
CA GLU A 83 -0.62 1.21 4.71
C GLU A 83 -0.77 1.01 6.22
N ALA A 84 0.07 0.12 6.77
CA ALA A 84 0.21 -0.02 8.20
C ALA A 84 1.03 1.15 8.75
N GLN A 85 0.71 1.64 9.97
CA GLN A 85 1.53 2.67 10.61
C GLN A 85 2.97 2.17 10.82
N TYR A 86 3.08 0.95 11.33
CA TYR A 86 4.26 0.08 11.30
C TYR A 86 3.82 -1.30 10.85
N GLY A 87 4.67 -2.00 10.10
CA GLY A 87 4.32 -3.32 9.57
C GLY A 87 4.02 -4.36 10.65
N ASP A 88 4.58 -4.17 11.85
CA ASP A 88 4.37 -4.99 13.05
C ASP A 88 2.88 -5.14 13.39
N PHE A 89 2.07 -4.08 13.19
CA PHE A 89 0.63 -4.06 13.49
C PHE A 89 -0.24 -4.79 12.47
N SER A 90 0.32 -5.22 11.34
CA SER A 90 -0.43 -5.98 10.34
C SER A 90 -1.00 -7.29 10.87
N ASN A 91 -0.42 -7.85 11.93
CA ASN A 91 -0.93 -9.02 12.63
C ASN A 91 -2.38 -8.85 13.15
N MET A 92 -2.81 -7.61 13.42
CA MET A 92 -4.18 -7.34 13.85
C MET A 92 -5.21 -7.63 12.75
N ALA A 93 -4.79 -7.67 11.48
CA ALA A 93 -5.63 -8.04 10.34
C ALA A 93 -5.43 -9.49 9.86
N GLN A 94 -4.78 -10.36 10.65
CA GLN A 94 -4.37 -11.70 10.22
C GLN A 94 -5.51 -12.54 9.63
N MET A 95 -6.69 -12.48 10.23
CA MET A 95 -7.87 -13.21 9.75
C MET A 95 -8.21 -12.86 8.29
N ILE A 96 -8.05 -11.59 7.89
CA ILE A 96 -8.30 -11.13 6.53
C ILE A 96 -7.22 -11.65 5.57
N PHE A 97 -5.96 -11.65 6.01
CA PHE A 97 -4.87 -12.19 5.19
C PHE A 97 -5.07 -13.69 4.92
N ASP A 98 -5.33 -14.47 5.96
CA ASP A 98 -5.40 -15.93 5.87
C ASP A 98 -6.64 -16.39 5.10
N ASN A 99 -7.81 -15.85 5.43
CA ASN A 99 -9.08 -16.39 4.94
C ASN A 99 -9.57 -15.75 3.64
N PHE A 100 -9.01 -14.59 3.27
CA PHE A 100 -9.42 -13.83 2.10
C PHE A 100 -8.22 -13.52 1.21
N LEU A 101 -7.32 -12.63 1.63
CA LEU A 101 -6.33 -12.06 0.72
C LEU A 101 -5.45 -13.13 0.03
N PHE A 102 -4.97 -14.13 0.77
CA PHE A 102 -4.06 -15.16 0.26
C PHE A 102 -4.76 -16.42 -0.25
N SER A 103 -5.98 -16.71 0.19
CA SER A 103 -6.67 -17.97 -0.11
C SER A 103 -7.90 -17.83 -1.02
N ALA A 104 -8.44 -16.62 -1.21
CA ALA A 104 -9.66 -16.40 -1.98
C ALA A 104 -9.57 -16.86 -3.44
N ARG A 105 -8.39 -16.72 -4.07
CA ARG A 105 -8.18 -17.17 -5.45
C ARG A 105 -8.37 -18.68 -5.58
N ALA A 106 -7.79 -19.46 -4.67
CA ALA A 106 -7.91 -20.91 -4.67
C ALA A 106 -9.30 -21.37 -4.23
N LYS A 107 -9.89 -20.71 -3.23
CA LYS A 107 -11.21 -21.09 -2.66
C LYS A 107 -12.38 -20.73 -3.57
N TRP A 108 -12.34 -19.55 -4.19
CA TRP A 108 -13.50 -18.94 -4.82
C TRP A 108 -13.22 -18.39 -6.23
N GLY A 109 -11.99 -18.54 -6.74
CA GLY A 109 -11.58 -17.91 -8.02
C GLY A 109 -11.49 -16.38 -7.94
N GLU A 110 -11.63 -15.80 -6.75
CA GLU A 110 -11.67 -14.35 -6.58
C GLU A 110 -10.27 -13.76 -6.53
N ARG A 111 -10.05 -12.70 -7.31
CA ARG A 111 -8.74 -12.04 -7.46
C ARG A 111 -8.79 -10.69 -6.76
N SER A 112 -7.72 -10.37 -6.04
CA SER A 112 -7.49 -9.03 -5.52
C SER A 112 -6.12 -8.51 -5.95
N GLY A 113 -6.06 -7.23 -6.28
CA GLY A 113 -4.85 -6.45 -6.48
C GLY A 113 -4.47 -5.59 -5.27
N LEU A 114 -5.06 -5.81 -4.09
CA LEU A 114 -4.79 -5.05 -2.87
C LEU A 114 -3.28 -5.06 -2.56
N THR A 115 -2.74 -3.87 -2.39
CA THR A 115 -1.34 -3.65 -2.03
C THR A 115 -1.21 -3.33 -0.55
N LEU A 116 -0.34 -4.02 0.16
CA LEU A 116 0.01 -3.77 1.56
C LEU A 116 1.37 -3.06 1.62
N LEU A 117 1.41 -1.87 2.21
CA LEU A 117 2.65 -1.18 2.57
C LEU A 117 2.92 -1.41 4.06
N LEU A 118 3.99 -2.14 4.35
CA LEU A 118 4.34 -2.59 5.70
C LEU A 118 5.70 -2.04 6.10
N PRO A 119 5.76 -0.91 6.85
CA PRO A 119 7.04 -0.36 7.29
C PRO A 119 7.85 -1.38 8.07
N HIS A 120 9.06 -1.68 7.60
CA HIS A 120 9.89 -2.78 8.09
C HIS A 120 11.37 -2.35 8.08
N SER A 121 12.04 -2.44 9.23
CA SER A 121 13.50 -2.25 9.36
C SER A 121 13.93 -2.39 10.83
N PHE A 122 15.06 -3.04 11.09
CA PHE A 122 15.63 -3.20 12.43
C PHE A 122 16.52 -2.00 12.80
N GLU A 123 15.90 -0.96 13.37
CA GLU A 123 16.56 0.34 13.69
C GLU A 123 16.65 0.61 15.20
N GLY A 124 16.53 -0.43 16.04
CA GLY A 124 16.62 -0.29 17.50
C GLY A 124 15.39 0.34 18.16
N GLN A 125 14.26 0.47 17.46
CA GLN A 125 13.00 1.03 17.98
C GLN A 125 12.16 0.03 18.82
N GLY A 126 12.72 -1.15 19.11
CA GLY A 126 12.06 -2.19 19.91
C GLY A 126 11.21 -3.18 19.11
N PRO A 127 10.58 -4.15 19.79
CA PRO A 127 9.97 -5.34 19.19
C PRO A 127 8.68 -5.08 18.39
N GLU A 128 8.04 -3.92 18.58
CA GLU A 128 6.77 -3.55 17.92
C GLU A 128 6.93 -2.48 16.82
N HIS A 129 8.18 -2.15 16.48
CA HIS A 129 8.51 -1.13 15.48
C HIS A 129 9.63 -1.60 14.56
N SER A 130 9.81 -2.92 14.39
CA SER A 130 10.96 -3.48 13.67
C SER A 130 10.56 -4.40 12.53
N SER A 131 9.60 -5.29 12.77
CA SER A 131 9.32 -6.41 11.88
C SER A 131 7.86 -6.48 11.47
N ALA A 132 7.63 -6.22 10.19
CA ALA A 132 6.44 -6.64 9.47
C ALA A 132 6.24 -8.17 9.35
N ARG A 133 7.08 -9.01 9.96
CA ARG A 133 6.96 -10.48 9.93
C ARG A 133 6.95 -11.07 8.51
N LEU A 134 7.93 -10.66 7.70
CA LEU A 134 8.12 -11.10 6.32
C LEU A 134 7.96 -12.63 6.16
N GLU A 135 8.52 -13.39 7.10
CA GLU A 135 8.48 -14.86 7.15
C GLU A 135 7.05 -15.42 7.10
N ARG A 136 6.07 -14.72 7.68
CA ARG A 136 4.66 -15.14 7.68
C ARG A 136 4.04 -14.98 6.30
N PHE A 137 4.31 -13.86 5.63
CA PHE A 137 3.80 -13.64 4.28
C PHE A 137 4.44 -14.59 3.26
N LEU A 138 5.71 -14.96 3.46
CA LEU A 138 6.37 -15.99 2.66
C LEU A 138 5.76 -17.38 2.91
N GLN A 139 5.40 -17.72 4.16
CA GLN A 139 4.74 -18.98 4.49
C GLN A 139 3.35 -19.09 3.85
N LEU A 140 2.60 -17.99 3.74
CA LEU A 140 1.28 -17.93 3.09
C LEU A 140 1.38 -17.92 1.55
N ALA A 141 2.56 -17.67 1.00
CA ALA A 141 2.76 -17.61 -0.45
C ALA A 141 2.79 -19.03 -1.05
N GLY A 142 1.93 -19.26 -2.03
CA GLY A 142 1.80 -20.55 -2.73
C GLY A 142 1.02 -20.39 -4.02
N GLU A 143 1.32 -21.22 -5.03
CA GLU A 143 0.57 -21.24 -6.30
C GLU A 143 0.39 -19.85 -6.97
N ASN A 144 1.42 -18.99 -6.91
CA ASN A 144 1.39 -17.63 -7.44
C ASN A 144 0.26 -16.74 -6.87
N ASN A 145 -0.21 -17.03 -5.65
CA ASN A 145 -1.32 -16.30 -5.02
C ASN A 145 -0.98 -14.85 -4.66
N THR A 146 0.29 -14.51 -4.45
CA THR A 146 0.74 -13.17 -4.00
C THR A 146 2.10 -12.79 -4.61
N THR A 147 2.49 -11.53 -4.47
CA THR A 147 3.86 -11.06 -4.68
C THR A 147 4.36 -10.43 -3.40
N VAL A 148 5.47 -10.94 -2.84
CA VAL A 148 6.10 -10.41 -1.62
C VAL A 148 7.44 -9.80 -1.99
N VAL A 149 7.70 -8.56 -1.59
CA VAL A 149 8.93 -7.84 -1.94
C VAL A 149 9.51 -7.11 -0.74
N ASN A 150 10.84 -6.98 -0.74
CA ASN A 150 11.58 -6.11 0.16
C ASN A 150 12.41 -5.13 -0.67
N LEU A 151 12.08 -3.85 -0.59
CA LEU A 151 12.61 -2.85 -1.50
C LEU A 151 13.73 -2.03 -0.85
N SER A 152 14.80 -1.79 -1.61
CA SER A 152 15.95 -1.01 -1.19
C SER A 152 16.10 0.33 -1.92
N SER A 153 15.29 0.62 -2.95
CA SER A 153 15.40 1.85 -3.73
C SER A 153 14.04 2.43 -4.15
N SER A 154 13.98 3.77 -4.25
CA SER A 154 12.80 4.51 -4.71
C SER A 154 12.43 4.20 -6.17
N SER A 155 13.42 3.90 -7.01
CA SER A 155 13.19 3.50 -8.41
C SER A 155 12.47 2.16 -8.48
N ASN A 156 12.92 1.17 -7.71
CA ASN A 156 12.24 -0.14 -7.64
C ASN A 156 10.81 0.01 -7.12
N TYR A 157 10.58 0.87 -6.13
CA TYR A 157 9.23 1.17 -5.65
C TYR A 157 8.34 1.76 -6.75
N PHE A 158 8.84 2.75 -7.49
CA PHE A 158 8.12 3.35 -8.62
C PHE A 158 7.75 2.32 -9.69
N HIS A 159 8.70 1.50 -10.12
CA HIS A 159 8.47 0.47 -11.13
C HIS A 159 7.53 -0.62 -10.65
N LEU A 160 7.65 -1.03 -9.39
CA LEU A 160 6.76 -2.02 -8.78
C LEU A 160 5.30 -1.56 -8.77
N LEU A 161 5.01 -0.34 -8.33
CA LEU A 161 3.64 0.17 -8.30
C LEU A 161 3.04 0.27 -9.71
N ARG A 162 3.86 0.55 -10.72
CA ARG A 162 3.42 0.54 -12.14
C ARG A 162 3.15 -0.87 -12.63
N ALA A 163 4.00 -1.83 -12.28
CA ALA A 163 3.79 -3.23 -12.61
C ALA A 163 2.51 -3.77 -11.95
N GLN A 164 2.25 -3.42 -10.68
CA GLN A 164 1.01 -3.79 -10.01
C GLN A 164 -0.20 -3.20 -10.73
N ALA A 165 -0.18 -1.89 -11.02
CA ALA A 165 -1.28 -1.23 -11.72
C ALA A 165 -1.54 -1.80 -13.13
N ALA A 166 -0.49 -2.22 -13.84
CA ALA A 166 -0.61 -2.84 -15.16
C ALA A 166 -1.22 -4.26 -15.13
N ASN A 167 -1.18 -4.93 -13.97
CA ASN A 167 -1.79 -6.25 -13.77
C ASN A 167 -3.20 -6.17 -13.17
N LEU A 168 -3.71 -4.99 -12.84
CA LEU A 168 -5.07 -4.83 -12.33
C LEU A 168 -6.09 -5.28 -13.39
N ASP A 169 -7.17 -5.92 -12.93
CA ASP A 169 -8.23 -6.55 -13.73
C ASP A 169 -7.78 -7.74 -14.62
N SER A 170 -6.49 -8.05 -14.67
CA SER A 170 -5.96 -9.16 -15.48
C SER A 170 -5.99 -10.50 -14.75
N GLN A 171 -5.85 -11.61 -15.48
CA GLN A 171 -5.74 -12.96 -14.90
C GLN A 171 -4.49 -13.16 -14.02
N SER A 172 -3.46 -12.33 -14.21
CA SER A 172 -2.26 -12.31 -13.37
C SER A 172 -2.40 -11.44 -12.13
N MET A 173 -3.53 -10.73 -11.95
CA MET A 173 -3.79 -9.91 -10.77
C MET A 173 -3.65 -10.74 -9.49
N ARG A 174 -2.86 -10.21 -8.55
CA ARG A 174 -2.59 -10.80 -7.25
C ARG A 174 -2.26 -9.70 -6.23
N PRO A 175 -2.43 -9.95 -4.94
CA PRO A 175 -2.01 -9.03 -3.89
C PRO A 175 -0.51 -8.75 -3.97
N LEU A 176 -0.13 -7.57 -3.49
CA LEU A 176 1.26 -7.14 -3.41
C LEU A 176 1.59 -6.80 -1.96
N VAL A 177 2.55 -7.49 -1.36
CA VAL A 177 3.04 -7.21 -0.01
C VAL A 177 4.42 -6.57 -0.09
N VAL A 178 4.52 -5.33 0.37
CA VAL A 178 5.74 -4.53 0.30
C VAL A 178 6.27 -4.30 1.72
N MET A 179 7.46 -4.84 2.01
CA MET A 179 8.25 -4.38 3.15
C MET A 179 8.76 -2.98 2.79
N SER A 180 8.08 -1.95 3.29
CA SER A 180 8.36 -0.56 2.94
C SER A 180 9.41 0.04 3.87
N PRO A 181 10.27 0.94 3.35
CA PRO A 181 11.34 1.52 4.16
C PRO A 181 10.82 2.48 5.25
N LYS A 182 11.59 2.59 6.34
CA LYS A 182 11.45 3.66 7.35
C LYS A 182 12.54 4.72 7.17
N SER A 183 13.76 4.46 7.61
CA SER A 183 14.89 5.41 7.53
C SER A 183 15.36 5.70 6.09
N LEU A 184 15.24 4.74 5.16
CA LEU A 184 15.63 4.95 3.76
C LEU A 184 14.80 6.04 3.06
N LEU A 185 13.66 6.46 3.65
CA LEU A 185 12.90 7.62 3.18
C LEU A 185 13.68 8.94 3.28
N ARG A 186 14.73 8.98 4.11
CA ARG A 186 15.58 10.17 4.34
C ARG A 186 17.05 9.93 4.04
N ASN A 187 17.43 8.72 3.60
CA ASN A 187 18.82 8.39 3.32
C ASN A 187 19.25 8.94 1.96
N LYS A 188 20.35 9.72 1.92
CA LYS A 188 20.88 10.32 0.70
C LYS A 188 21.38 9.27 -0.31
N ASP A 189 21.79 8.10 0.17
CA ASP A 189 22.28 7.01 -0.70
C ASP A 189 21.14 6.18 -1.32
N GLY A 190 19.91 6.30 -0.79
CA GLY A 190 18.72 5.61 -1.31
C GLY A 190 18.14 6.26 -2.56
N SER A 191 18.54 7.51 -2.85
CA SER A 191 18.26 8.21 -4.10
C SER A 191 19.38 7.95 -5.11
N GLY A 192 19.55 6.69 -5.52
CA GLY A 192 20.38 6.27 -6.66
C GLY A 192 21.65 7.10 -6.90
N SER A 193 22.70 6.83 -6.13
CA SER A 193 24.06 7.15 -6.55
C SER A 193 24.71 5.90 -7.13
N ASN A 194 24.86 5.88 -8.46
CA ASN A 194 25.62 4.97 -9.34
C ASN A 194 25.44 3.45 -9.16
#